data_AF-A0A8C1SY80-F1
#
_entry.id   AF-A0A8C1SY80-F1
#
_cell.length_a   1.000
_cell.length_b   1.000
_cell.length_c   1.000
_cell.angle_alpha   90.00
_cell.angle_beta   90.00
_cell.angle_gamma   90.00
#
_symmetry.space_group_name_H-M   'P 1'
#
loop_
_entity.id
_entity.type
_entity.pdbx_description
1 polymer ?
#
loop_
_entity_poly.entity_id
_entity_poly.type
_entity_poly.pdbx_seq_one_letter_code
_entity_poly.pdbx_strand_id
1 'polypeptide(L)'
;MCCDAVCVQDFAVSTVPVCGGSRLKNICSMGGPDTIIISSSDGAKKTLRVMEQLTDHHYEILSVPEDAAANCIYIRGPAKVDFLLHPTAEECPNSAFQRLTDYTLLPTACSEASKLGAALSSLCLLINKKPNY
;
A
#
# COMPACT_ATOMS: atom_id res chain seq x y z
N MET A 1 8.58 -0.86 9.35
CA MET A 1 8.53 0.46 10.01
C MET A 1 7.23 0.49 10.77
N CYS A 2 7.28 0.22 12.07
CA CYS A 2 6.25 0.73 12.97
C CYS A 2 6.64 2.19 13.20
N CYS A 3 5.75 3.13 12.92
CA CYS A 3 6.00 4.53 13.31
C CYS A 3 5.86 4.58 14.82
N ASP A 4 6.93 4.96 15.53
CA ASP A 4 6.83 5.22 16.96
C ASP A 4 5.95 6.45 17.16
N ALA A 5 4.85 6.30 17.90
CA ALA A 5 3.86 7.36 18.11
C ALA A 5 4.47 8.64 18.67
N VAL A 6 5.58 8.52 19.41
CA VAL A 6 6.33 9.65 19.98
C VAL A 6 6.96 10.55 18.90
N CYS A 7 7.33 9.99 17.74
CA CYS A 7 7.98 10.72 16.67
C CYS A 7 7.01 11.46 15.73
N VAL A 8 5.69 11.16 15.82
CA VAL A 8 4.66 11.68 14.91
C VAL A 8 3.42 12.16 15.68
N GLN A 9 3.64 13.11 16.59
CA GLN A 9 2.62 13.55 17.57
C GLN A 9 1.35 14.15 16.96
N ASP A 10 1.42 14.66 15.73
CA ASP A 10 0.27 15.23 15.03
C ASP A 10 -0.65 14.17 14.39
N PHE A 11 -0.29 12.87 14.46
CA PHE A 11 -1.02 11.78 13.82
C PHE A 11 -1.47 10.73 14.84
N ALA A 12 -2.71 10.26 14.70
CA ALA A 12 -3.19 9.11 15.46
C ALA A 12 -2.43 7.85 15.04
N VAL A 13 -1.91 7.12 16.03
CA VAL A 13 -1.16 5.87 15.80
C VAL A 13 -1.85 4.73 16.53
N SER A 14 -2.33 3.77 15.75
CA SER A 14 -2.98 2.55 16.24
C SER A 14 -2.17 1.33 15.83
N THR A 15 -2.06 0.35 16.73
CA THR A 15 -1.38 -0.91 16.44
C THR A 15 -2.40 -1.95 15.96
N VAL A 16 -2.03 -2.71 14.93
CA VAL A 16 -2.89 -3.75 14.35
C VAL A 16 -2.16 -5.08 14.40
N PRO A 17 -2.78 -6.16 14.93
CA PRO A 17 -2.19 -7.48 14.91
C PRO A 17 -2.15 -8.00 13.47
N VAL A 18 -0.97 -8.42 13.01
CA VAL A 18 -0.81 -9.02 11.68
C VAL A 18 -0.78 -10.53 11.79
N CYS A 19 -1.74 -11.20 11.15
CA CYS A 19 -1.79 -12.66 11.12
C CYS A 19 -0.88 -13.22 10.01
N GLY A 20 -0.20 -14.34 10.28
CA GLY A 20 0.50 -15.12 9.24
C GLY A 20 1.98 -14.79 9.01
N GLY A 21 2.65 -14.12 9.95
CA GLY A 21 4.12 -13.92 9.92
C GLY A 21 4.64 -12.95 8.85
N SER A 22 3.74 -12.37 8.04
CA SER A 22 4.07 -11.33 7.07
C SER A 22 4.05 -9.94 7.72
N ARG A 23 4.67 -8.96 7.05
CA ARG A 23 4.63 -7.56 7.48
C ARG A 23 3.32 -6.93 7.01
N LEU A 24 2.78 -6.00 7.79
CA LEU A 24 1.55 -5.29 7.42
C LEU A 24 1.59 -4.71 6.00
N LYS A 25 2.72 -4.08 5.64
CA LYS A 25 2.91 -3.50 4.31
C LYS A 25 2.89 -4.52 3.16
N ASN A 26 3.14 -5.81 3.43
CA ASN A 26 3.15 -6.83 2.38
C ASN A 26 1.72 -7.30 2.03
N ILE A 27 0.75 -7.02 2.90
CA ILE A 27 -0.65 -7.42 2.70
C ILE A 27 -1.56 -6.22 2.41
N CYS A 28 -1.11 -4.99 2.69
CA CYS A 28 -1.83 -3.77 2.34
C CYS A 28 -0.92 -2.58 2.05
N SER A 29 -1.40 -1.63 1.25
CA SER A 29 -0.73 -0.34 0.98
C SER A 29 -1.74 0.73 0.58
N MET A 30 -1.30 1.99 0.55
CA MET A 30 -2.14 3.09 0.04
C MET A 30 -2.15 3.05 -1.49
N GLY A 31 -3.34 2.94 -2.07
CA GLY A 31 -3.57 3.01 -3.52
C GLY A 31 -3.94 4.39 -4.03
N GLY A 32 -4.23 5.31 -3.12
CA GLY A 32 -4.73 6.64 -3.40
C GLY A 32 -4.83 7.47 -2.12
N PRO A 33 -5.39 8.69 -2.19
CA PRO A 33 -5.63 9.52 -1.02
C PRO A 33 -6.58 8.88 -0.01
N ASP A 34 -7.66 8.26 -0.49
CA ASP A 34 -8.72 7.66 0.33
C ASP A 34 -8.91 6.17 0.03
N THR A 35 -7.95 5.54 -0.66
CA THR A 35 -8.05 4.14 -1.10
C THR A 35 -6.95 3.28 -0.49
N ILE A 36 -7.34 2.18 0.16
CA ILE A 36 -6.44 1.15 0.65
C ILE A 36 -6.51 -0.05 -0.29
N ILE A 37 -5.36 -0.50 -0.77
CA ILE A 37 -5.21 -1.74 -1.52
C ILE A 37 -4.83 -2.83 -0.53
N ILE A 38 -5.57 -3.93 -0.53
CA ILE A 38 -5.38 -5.01 0.43
C ILE A 38 -5.57 -6.37 -0.24
N SER A 39 -4.81 -7.36 0.19
CA SER A 39 -4.98 -8.70 -0.34
C SER A 39 -6.24 -9.38 0.17
N SER A 40 -6.73 -10.34 -0.60
CA SER A 40 -7.96 -11.08 -0.30
C SER A 40 -7.73 -12.28 0.64
N SER A 41 -6.52 -12.44 1.18
CA SER A 41 -6.18 -13.51 2.11
C SER A 41 -6.93 -13.37 3.43
N ASP A 42 -7.18 -14.50 4.11
CA ASP A 42 -7.95 -14.49 5.37
C ASP A 42 -7.26 -13.67 6.47
N GLY A 43 -5.91 -13.69 6.50
CA GLY A 43 -5.11 -12.87 7.41
C GLY A 43 -5.27 -11.38 7.13
N ALA A 44 -5.26 -10.98 5.86
CA ALA A 44 -5.44 -9.60 5.44
C ALA A 44 -6.86 -9.08 5.74
N LYS A 45 -7.90 -9.88 5.44
CA LYS A 45 -9.30 -9.52 5.77
C LYS A 45 -9.53 -9.33 7.26
N LYS A 46 -8.93 -10.17 8.12
CA LYS A 46 -9.01 -10.00 9.58
C LYS A 46 -8.31 -8.72 10.02
N THR A 47 -7.13 -8.45 9.47
CA THR A 47 -6.35 -7.25 9.74
C THR A 47 -7.15 -5.99 9.33
N LEU A 48 -7.79 -6.01 8.15
CA LEU A 48 -8.63 -4.91 7.66
C LEU A 48 -9.77 -4.57 8.62
N ARG A 49 -10.51 -5.58 9.08
CA ARG A 49 -11.63 -5.36 10.01
C ARG A 49 -11.18 -4.68 11.29
N VAL A 50 -9.99 -5.03 11.79
CA VAL A 50 -9.41 -4.36 12.96
C VAL A 50 -9.02 -2.93 12.61
N MET A 51 -8.41 -2.68 11.43
CA MET A 51 -8.11 -1.32 10.98
C MET A 51 -9.36 -0.45 10.91
N GLU A 52 -10.44 -0.93 10.27
CA GLU A 52 -11.72 -0.24 10.13
C GLU A 52 -12.36 0.11 11.47
N GLN A 53 -12.16 -0.71 12.50
CA GLN A 53 -12.65 -0.44 13.86
C GLN A 53 -11.81 0.60 14.63
N LEU A 54 -10.58 0.87 14.18
CA LEU A 54 -9.63 1.76 14.84
C LEU A 54 -9.57 3.15 14.19
N THR A 55 -10.29 3.38 13.09
CA THR A 55 -10.33 4.64 12.37
C THR A 55 -11.77 5.13 12.22
N ASP A 56 -11.98 6.44 12.41
CA ASP A 56 -13.25 7.10 12.06
C ASP A 56 -13.29 7.50 10.58
N HIS A 57 -12.15 7.46 9.88
CA HIS A 57 -12.04 7.76 8.45
C HIS A 57 -12.48 6.58 7.60
N HIS A 58 -13.39 6.83 6.66
CA HIS A 58 -13.92 5.82 5.75
C HIS A 58 -13.04 5.69 4.50
N TYR A 59 -12.19 4.68 4.46
CA TYR A 59 -11.38 4.35 3.29
C TYR A 59 -12.16 3.50 2.28
N GLU A 60 -11.94 3.74 0.99
CA GLU A 60 -12.33 2.83 -0.07
C GLU A 60 -11.36 1.65 -0.13
N ILE A 61 -11.89 0.43 -0.21
CA ILE A 61 -11.08 -0.79 -0.19
C ILE A 61 -11.01 -1.40 -1.58
N LEU A 62 -9.80 -1.47 -2.14
CA LEU A 62 -9.50 -2.23 -3.35
C LEU A 62 -8.87 -3.58 -2.97
N SER A 63 -9.68 -4.64 -3.01
CA SER A 63 -9.20 -5.99 -2.76
C SER A 63 -8.49 -6.58 -3.98
N VAL A 64 -7.29 -7.13 -3.78
CA VAL A 64 -6.51 -7.84 -4.80
C VAL A 64 -6.33 -9.31 -4.43
N PRO A 65 -6.19 -10.24 -5.40
CA PRO A 65 -6.11 -11.66 -5.08
C PRO A 65 -4.80 -12.02 -4.38
N GLU A 66 -3.68 -11.57 -4.93
CA GLU A 66 -2.33 -11.91 -4.48
C GLU A 66 -1.77 -10.91 -3.45
N ASP A 67 -1.08 -11.39 -2.42
CA ASP A 67 -0.39 -10.54 -1.44
C ASP A 67 0.66 -9.63 -2.09
N ALA A 68 1.38 -10.13 -3.10
CA ALA A 68 2.36 -9.34 -3.83
C ALA A 68 1.74 -8.11 -4.52
N ALA A 69 0.53 -8.24 -5.05
CA ALA A 69 -0.23 -7.14 -5.66
C ALA A 69 -0.64 -6.09 -4.62
N ALA A 70 -0.80 -6.46 -3.34
CA ALA A 70 -1.21 -5.51 -2.33
C ALA A 70 -0.10 -4.53 -1.92
N ASN A 71 1.15 -4.74 -2.34
CA ASN A 71 2.25 -3.80 -2.13
C ASN A 71 2.42 -2.86 -3.32
N CYS A 72 1.77 -1.71 -3.27
CA CYS A 72 1.86 -0.65 -4.27
C CYS A 72 2.48 0.63 -3.67
N ILE A 73 2.87 1.55 -4.55
CA ILE A 73 3.35 2.88 -4.16
C ILE A 73 2.53 3.93 -4.89
N TYR A 74 1.67 4.62 -4.15
CA TYR A 74 0.97 5.81 -4.63
C TYR A 74 1.86 7.06 -4.51
N ILE A 75 1.89 7.86 -5.58
CA ILE A 75 2.63 9.12 -5.64
C ILE A 75 1.69 10.19 -6.20
N ARG A 76 1.44 11.23 -5.42
CA ARG A 76 0.67 12.40 -5.87
C ARG A 76 1.49 13.22 -6.86
N GLY A 77 0.96 13.46 -8.06
CA GLY A 77 1.65 14.25 -9.07
C GLY A 77 1.44 15.76 -8.93
N PRO A 78 2.27 16.58 -9.60
CA PRO A 78 2.18 18.04 -9.53
C PRO A 78 1.01 18.64 -10.31
N ALA A 79 0.45 17.92 -11.30
CA ALA A 79 -0.52 18.44 -12.27
C ALA A 79 -1.82 17.61 -12.32
N LYS A 80 -2.38 17.26 -11.15
CA LYS A 80 -3.63 16.49 -10.96
C LYS A 80 -3.65 15.08 -11.56
N VAL A 81 -2.52 14.57 -12.03
CA VAL A 81 -2.37 13.17 -12.43
C VAL A 81 -1.57 12.48 -11.35
N ASP A 82 -2.18 11.50 -10.72
CA ASP A 82 -1.51 10.68 -9.71
C ASP A 82 -0.89 9.44 -10.34
N PHE A 83 0.15 8.90 -9.71
CA PHE A 83 0.88 7.74 -10.18
C PHE A 83 0.73 6.59 -9.20
N LEU A 84 0.55 5.38 -9.72
CA LEU A 84 0.53 4.16 -8.91
C LEU A 84 1.52 3.16 -9.48
N LEU A 85 2.59 2.89 -8.73
CA LEU A 85 3.49 1.79 -9.04
C LEU A 85 2.90 0.50 -8.49
N HIS A 86 2.81 -0.51 -9.35
CA HIS A 86 2.24 -1.80 -9.01
C HIS A 86 3.02 -2.95 -9.68
N PRO A 87 2.91 -4.20 -9.19
CA PRO A 87 3.53 -5.35 -9.84
C PRO A 87 3.08 -5.55 -11.28
N THR A 88 3.93 -6.11 -12.12
CA THR A 88 3.60 -6.33 -13.54
C THR A 88 2.49 -7.38 -13.70
N ALA A 89 1.82 -7.39 -14.86
CA ALA A 89 0.82 -8.41 -15.17
C ALA A 89 1.42 -9.83 -15.28
N GLU A 90 2.72 -9.95 -15.55
CA GLU A 90 3.43 -11.24 -15.53
C GLU A 90 3.57 -11.79 -14.11
N GLU A 91 3.79 -10.91 -13.14
CA GLU A 91 3.91 -11.27 -11.71
C GLU A 91 2.53 -11.45 -11.05
N CYS A 92 1.57 -10.60 -11.40
CA CYS A 92 0.22 -10.57 -10.83
C CYS A 92 -0.83 -10.28 -11.92
N PRO A 93 -1.25 -11.30 -12.69
CA PRO A 93 -2.13 -11.13 -13.85
C PRO A 93 -3.55 -10.70 -13.49
N ASN A 94 -4.03 -11.07 -12.30
CA ASN A 94 -5.41 -10.80 -11.84
C ASN A 94 -5.53 -9.52 -11.01
N SER A 95 -4.60 -8.60 -11.19
CA SER A 95 -4.55 -7.41 -10.36
C SER A 95 -5.66 -6.42 -10.72
N ALA A 96 -6.47 -6.05 -9.72
CA ALA A 96 -7.69 -5.24 -9.89
C ALA A 96 -7.43 -3.74 -10.22
N PHE A 97 -6.21 -3.39 -10.66
CA PHE A 97 -5.78 -2.00 -10.88
C PHE A 97 -6.44 -1.34 -12.09
N GLN A 98 -6.99 -2.11 -13.03
CA GLN A 98 -7.72 -1.57 -14.18
C GLN A 98 -8.94 -0.71 -13.78
N ARG A 99 -9.39 -0.83 -12.52
CA ARG A 99 -10.48 -0.02 -11.95
C ARG A 99 -10.04 1.41 -11.60
N LEU A 100 -8.73 1.67 -11.54
CA LEU A 100 -8.14 2.95 -11.17
C LEU A 100 -7.86 3.79 -12.43
N THR A 101 -8.91 4.34 -13.04
CA THR A 101 -8.82 5.07 -14.31
C THR A 101 -8.17 6.45 -14.20
N ASP A 102 -8.16 7.03 -13.00
CA ASP A 102 -7.69 8.39 -12.75
C ASP A 102 -6.17 8.46 -12.46
N TYR A 103 -5.51 7.30 -12.50
CA TYR A 103 -4.10 7.14 -12.15
C TYR A 103 -3.29 6.76 -13.38
N THR A 104 -2.06 7.27 -13.45
CA THR A 104 -1.04 6.74 -14.35
C THR A 104 -0.45 5.48 -13.69
N LEU A 105 -0.83 4.32 -14.21
CA LEU A 105 -0.35 3.03 -13.75
C LEU A 105 1.07 2.75 -14.27
N LEU A 106 1.99 2.45 -13.35
CA LEU A 106 3.39 2.18 -13.63
C LEU A 106 3.75 0.74 -13.23
N PRO A 107 3.64 -0.24 -14.14
CA PRO A 107 4.00 -1.63 -13.85
C PRO A 107 5.50 -1.74 -13.57
N THR A 108 5.85 -2.30 -12.42
CA THR A 108 7.23 -2.38 -11.92
C THR A 108 7.55 -3.81 -11.49
N ALA A 109 8.52 -4.43 -12.15
CA ALA A 109 8.93 -5.80 -11.82
C ALA A 109 9.74 -5.83 -10.51
N CYS A 110 9.42 -6.77 -9.63
CA CYS A 110 10.08 -6.96 -8.33
C CYS A 110 10.31 -8.43 -7.96
N SER A 111 10.19 -9.34 -8.93
CA SER A 111 10.35 -10.79 -8.76
C SER A 111 11.65 -11.20 -8.08
N GLU A 112 12.79 -10.63 -8.49
CA GLU A 112 14.09 -10.95 -7.85
C GLU A 112 14.17 -10.51 -6.39
N ALA A 113 13.67 -9.31 -6.08
CA ALA A 113 13.64 -8.81 -4.70
C ALA A 113 12.64 -9.62 -3.84
N SER A 114 11.56 -10.10 -4.45
CA SER A 114 10.54 -10.92 -3.78
C SER A 114 11.08 -12.26 -3.30
N LYS A 115 12.07 -12.84 -3.99
CA LYS A 115 12.78 -14.06 -3.53
C LYS A 115 13.46 -13.87 -2.18
N LEU A 116 13.83 -12.63 -1.85
CA LEU A 116 14.45 -12.24 -0.57
C LEU A 116 13.42 -11.72 0.45
N GLY A 117 12.12 -11.82 0.15
CA GLY A 117 11.05 -11.30 0.99
C GLY A 117 10.91 -9.77 0.97
N ALA A 118 11.53 -9.10 -0.01
CA ALA A 118 11.34 -7.67 -0.24
C ALA A 118 10.14 -7.42 -1.17
N ALA A 119 9.65 -6.18 -1.18
CA ALA A 119 8.53 -5.72 -2.00
C ALA A 119 8.81 -4.27 -2.43
N LEU A 120 8.04 -3.72 -3.37
CA LEU A 120 8.22 -2.36 -3.93
C LEU A 120 8.53 -1.31 -2.85
N SER A 121 7.66 -1.22 -1.84
CA SER A 121 7.80 -0.28 -0.72
C SER A 121 9.03 -0.50 0.18
N SER A 122 9.75 -1.61 0.02
CA SER A 122 10.98 -1.91 0.78
C SER A 122 12.22 -1.31 0.12
N LEU A 123 12.12 -0.95 -1.16
CA LEU A 123 13.27 -0.54 -1.98
C LEU A 123 13.39 0.98 -2.11
N CYS A 124 12.49 1.74 -1.47
CA CYS A 124 12.47 3.19 -1.55
C CYS A 124 12.08 3.83 -0.23
N LEU A 125 12.58 5.05 -0.01
CA LEU A 125 12.11 5.98 1.01
C LEU A 125 11.64 7.25 0.32
N LEU A 126 10.34 7.53 0.36
CA LEU A 126 9.77 8.73 -0.25
C LEU A 126 9.92 9.93 0.68
N ILE A 127 10.47 11.03 0.16
CA ILE A 127 10.70 12.25 0.92
C ILE A 127 10.07 13.42 0.15
N ASN A 128 9.05 14.05 0.74
CA ASN A 128 8.49 15.29 0.21
C ASN A 128 9.28 16.49 0.76
N LYS A 129 10.26 16.98 -0.02
CA LYS A 129 10.98 18.21 0.32
C LYS A 129 10.25 19.41 -0.25
N LYS A 130 9.78 20.32 0.62
CA LYS A 130 9.32 21.64 0.19
C LYS A 130 10.54 22.44 -0.27
N PRO A 131 10.52 23.08 -1.46
CA PRO A 131 11.58 24.00 -1.83
C PRO A 131 11.56 25.19 -0.85
N ASN A 132 12.66 25.37 -0.11
CA ASN A 132 12.87 26.59 0.66
C ASN A 132 13.18 27.71 -0.33
N TYR A 133 12.23 28.63 -0.54
CA TYR A 133 12.48 29.93 -1.16
C TYR A 133 12.57 30.99 -0.07
#